data_AF-A0AAD2TLE8-F1
#
_entry.id   AF-A0AAD2TLE8-F1
#
_cell.length_a   1.000
_cell.length_b   1.000
_cell.length_c   1.000
_cell.angle_alpha   90.00
_cell.angle_beta   90.00
_cell.angle_gamma   90.00
#
_symmetry.space_group_name_H-M   'P 1'
#
loop_
_entity.id
_entity.type
_entity.pdbx_description
1 polymer ?
#
loop_
_entity_poly.entity_id
_entity_poly.type
_entity_poly.pdbx_seq_one_letter_code
_entity_poly.pdbx_strand_id
1 'polypeptide(L)'
;MNIKQCENVLVDSGQTLLSEMRSKIEAGKDGRKGISKSFFKSAKHIEKGSALEDAVLKIIGIDKFPQNEGQWIYRVPCKNPTCIILCENRYFLTLDIAPKRNVELWHVGGNNTLPIENLPKIEYPIYYLCDWDLMGLQIYERIYHRVEMIKDKASSLQLLNPNGKPERIKDTEDYHRSEWDKTTELSSLTANLYSSEQLAILQNLIKTDEWIEEEGNDIGRIIDEIGKVK
;
A
#
# COMPACT_ATOMS: atom_id res chain seq x y z
N MET A 1 -23.29 61.94 -30.42
CA MET A 1 -21.95 61.41 -30.68
C MET A 1 -21.65 60.43 -29.57
N ASN A 2 -21.79 59.13 -29.83
CA ASN A 2 -21.69 58.09 -28.81
C ASN A 2 -20.56 57.15 -29.22
N ILE A 3 -19.40 57.32 -28.61
CA ILE A 3 -18.23 56.47 -28.84
C ILE A 3 -18.43 55.24 -27.96
N LYS A 4 -18.80 54.11 -28.57
CA LYS A 4 -18.76 52.80 -27.90
C LYS A 4 -17.29 52.44 -27.69
N GLN A 5 -16.91 52.24 -26.43
CA GLN A 5 -15.70 51.51 -26.04
C GLN A 5 -15.68 50.14 -26.72
N CYS A 6 -14.58 49.84 -27.40
CA CYS A 6 -14.14 48.47 -27.63
C CYS A 6 -12.85 48.28 -26.82
N GLU A 7 -12.98 47.79 -25.60
CA GLU A 7 -11.84 47.23 -24.87
C GLU A 7 -11.56 45.85 -25.44
N ASN A 8 -10.52 45.75 -26.28
CA ASN A 8 -9.93 44.48 -26.65
C ASN A 8 -9.17 43.94 -25.44
N VAL A 9 -9.80 43.08 -24.65
CA VAL A 9 -9.10 42.24 -23.67
C VAL A 9 -8.38 41.14 -24.45
N LEU A 10 -7.13 41.40 -24.83
CA LEU A 10 -6.19 40.35 -25.25
C LEU A 10 -5.86 39.53 -23.99
N VAL A 11 -6.66 38.50 -23.71
CA VAL A 11 -6.25 37.47 -22.76
C VAL A 11 -5.10 36.70 -23.40
N ASP A 12 -3.92 36.75 -22.78
CA ASP A 12 -2.71 36.11 -23.27
C ASP A 12 -2.92 34.58 -23.37
N SER A 13 -2.96 34.08 -24.61
CA SER A 13 -3.23 32.68 -24.94
C SER A 13 -2.31 31.69 -24.20
N GLY A 14 -1.08 32.10 -23.86
CA GLY A 14 -0.15 31.27 -23.08
C GLY A 14 -0.54 31.14 -21.61
N GLN A 15 -1.07 32.21 -21.02
CA GLN A 15 -1.56 32.24 -19.63
C GLN A 15 -2.86 31.42 -19.49
N THR A 16 -3.65 31.35 -20.57
CA THR A 16 -4.84 30.49 -20.65
C THR A 16 -4.43 29.00 -20.72
N LEU A 17 -3.40 28.66 -21.50
CA LEU A 17 -2.92 27.27 -21.61
C LEU A 17 -2.34 26.72 -20.30
N LEU A 18 -1.49 27.49 -19.61
CA LEU A 18 -0.89 27.06 -18.35
C LEU A 18 -1.94 26.93 -17.24
N SER A 19 -2.93 27.82 -17.20
CA SER A 19 -4.03 27.72 -16.24
C SER A 19 -4.92 26.50 -16.52
N GLU A 20 -5.20 26.18 -17.79
CA GLU A 20 -5.89 24.93 -18.15
C GLU A 20 -5.10 23.67 -17.77
N MET A 21 -3.78 23.65 -18.00
CA MET A 21 -2.91 22.55 -17.59
C MET A 21 -2.96 22.38 -16.08
N ARG A 22 -2.82 23.47 -15.33
CA ARG A 22 -2.92 23.48 -13.87
C ARG A 22 -4.26 22.92 -13.41
N SER A 23 -5.38 23.42 -13.93
CA SER A 23 -6.72 22.92 -13.56
C SER A 23 -6.91 21.44 -13.89
N LYS A 24 -6.35 20.93 -15.01
CA LYS A 24 -6.39 19.51 -15.36
C LYS A 24 -5.58 18.66 -14.37
N ILE A 25 -4.40 19.13 -13.97
CA ILE A 25 -3.55 18.42 -13.01
C ILE A 25 -4.19 18.41 -11.61
N GLU A 26 -4.70 19.56 -11.14
CA GLU A 26 -5.38 19.68 -9.85
C GLU A 26 -6.65 18.82 -9.79
N ALA A 27 -7.35 18.67 -10.93
CA ALA A 27 -8.49 17.77 -11.06
C ALA A 27 -8.11 16.29 -11.25
N GLY A 28 -6.82 15.94 -11.24
CA GLY A 28 -6.33 14.56 -11.43
C GLY A 28 -6.51 14.00 -12.85
N LYS A 29 -6.77 14.86 -13.84
CA LYS A 29 -6.99 14.50 -15.25
C LYS A 29 -5.71 14.50 -16.09
N ASP A 30 -4.60 14.94 -15.50
CA ASP A 30 -3.27 14.93 -16.12
C ASP A 30 -2.18 14.81 -15.03
N GLY A 31 -0.95 14.51 -15.42
CA GLY A 31 0.19 14.36 -14.51
C GLY A 31 1.52 14.35 -15.24
N ARG A 32 2.59 13.99 -14.53
CA ARG A 32 3.99 14.09 -15.00
C ARG A 32 4.19 13.62 -16.45
N LYS A 33 3.68 12.43 -16.78
CA LYS A 33 3.83 11.83 -18.12
C LYS A 33 3.05 12.57 -19.20
N GLY A 34 1.84 13.05 -18.92
CA GLY A 34 1.04 13.79 -19.89
C GLY A 34 1.58 15.20 -20.11
N ILE A 35 2.09 15.84 -19.06
CA ILE A 35 2.83 17.10 -19.17
C ILE A 35 4.14 16.93 -19.93
N SER A 36 4.94 15.91 -19.63
CA SER A 36 6.14 15.58 -20.41
C SER A 36 5.81 15.39 -21.89
N LYS A 37 4.73 14.66 -22.20
CA LYS A 37 4.26 14.49 -23.59
C LYS A 37 3.84 15.80 -24.23
N SER A 38 3.20 16.70 -23.50
CA SER A 38 2.74 17.99 -24.02
C SER A 38 3.90 18.94 -24.35
N PHE A 39 4.91 19.03 -23.48
CA PHE A 39 6.06 19.92 -23.69
C PHE A 39 7.11 19.32 -24.65
N PHE A 40 7.38 18.01 -24.55
CA PHE A 40 8.52 17.37 -25.21
C PHE A 40 8.12 16.35 -26.29
N LYS A 41 6.83 16.20 -26.57
CA LYS A 41 6.28 15.15 -27.46
C LYS A 41 6.66 13.73 -27.03
N SER A 42 7.09 13.55 -25.78
CA SER A 42 7.53 12.28 -25.20
C SER A 42 7.26 12.26 -23.70
N ALA A 43 6.76 11.13 -23.19
CA ALA A 43 6.39 10.96 -21.79
C ALA A 43 7.58 10.68 -20.84
N LYS A 44 8.82 10.64 -21.37
CA LYS A 44 10.00 10.12 -20.66
C LYS A 44 10.97 11.19 -20.16
N HIS A 45 10.77 12.46 -20.47
CA HIS A 45 11.76 13.50 -20.18
C HIS A 45 11.66 14.02 -18.75
N ILE A 46 10.45 14.17 -18.23
CA ILE A 46 10.26 14.60 -16.84
C ILE A 46 10.31 13.37 -15.93
N GLU A 47 11.42 13.22 -15.21
CA GLU A 47 11.61 12.17 -14.19
C GLU A 47 11.31 12.71 -12.78
N LYS A 48 10.83 11.83 -11.89
CA LYS A 48 10.51 12.19 -10.50
C LYS A 48 11.78 12.61 -9.75
N GLY A 49 11.74 13.74 -9.08
CA GLY A 49 12.86 14.33 -8.33
C GLY A 49 13.94 14.97 -9.20
N SER A 50 13.70 15.13 -10.50
CA SER A 50 14.66 15.78 -11.41
C SER A 50 14.52 17.31 -11.37
N ALA A 51 15.61 18.03 -11.63
CA ALA A 51 15.58 19.49 -11.78
C ALA A 51 14.61 19.96 -12.89
N LEU A 52 14.35 19.10 -13.88
CA LEU A 52 13.36 19.37 -14.92
C LEU A 52 11.92 19.31 -14.39
N GLU A 53 11.61 18.37 -13.49
CA GLU A 53 10.32 18.35 -12.79
C GLU A 53 10.11 19.66 -12.02
N ASP A 54 11.10 20.08 -11.24
CA ASP A 54 11.01 21.32 -10.44
C ASP A 54 10.78 22.56 -11.32
N ALA A 55 11.47 22.66 -12.46
CA ALA A 55 11.30 23.76 -13.40
C ALA A 55 9.88 23.78 -13.99
N VAL A 56 9.37 22.62 -14.41
CA VAL A 56 8.02 22.49 -14.98
C VAL A 56 6.94 22.81 -13.94
N LEU A 57 7.08 22.31 -12.70
CA LEU A 57 6.17 22.60 -11.60
C LEU A 57 6.08 24.11 -11.32
N LYS A 58 7.22 24.81 -11.29
CA LYS A 58 7.29 26.28 -11.14
C LYS A 58 6.61 27.02 -12.30
N ILE A 59 6.80 26.58 -13.54
CA ILE A 59 6.19 27.19 -14.74
C ILE A 59 4.66 27.05 -14.71
N ILE A 60 4.16 25.86 -14.34
CA ILE A 60 2.71 25.58 -14.28
C ILE A 60 2.09 26.20 -13.01
N GLY A 61 2.89 26.45 -11.97
CA GLY A 61 2.45 27.03 -10.71
C GLY A 61 1.78 26.03 -9.78
N ILE A 62 2.30 24.81 -9.70
CA ILE A 62 1.83 23.75 -8.80
C ILE A 62 2.99 23.17 -7.99
N ASP A 63 2.72 22.67 -6.78
CA ASP A 63 3.78 22.20 -5.87
C ASP A 63 4.31 20.81 -6.22
N LYS A 64 3.44 19.94 -6.75
CA LYS A 64 3.77 18.56 -7.13
C LYS A 64 2.78 18.00 -8.15
N PHE A 65 3.23 17.05 -8.97
CA PHE A 65 2.31 16.24 -9.76
C PHE A 65 1.51 15.28 -8.85
N PRO A 66 0.24 14.97 -9.18
CA PRO A 66 -0.53 13.97 -8.47
C PRO A 66 0.22 12.62 -8.52
N GLN A 67 0.40 12.02 -7.34
CA GLN A 67 1.02 10.70 -7.20
C GLN A 67 -0.11 9.66 -7.15
N ASN A 68 -0.46 9.12 -8.32
CA ASN A 68 -1.38 7.98 -8.43
C ASN A 68 -0.62 6.66 -8.66
N GLU A 69 0.70 6.66 -8.46
CA GLU A 69 1.50 5.43 -8.44
C GLU A 69 1.10 4.62 -7.21
N GLY A 70 0.84 3.32 -7.39
CA GLY A 70 0.46 2.43 -6.28
C GLY A 70 -1.05 2.25 -6.06
N GLN A 71 -1.95 2.73 -6.92
CA GLN A 71 -3.40 2.48 -6.74
C GLN A 71 -3.85 1.03 -7.03
N TRP A 72 -2.95 0.16 -7.47
CA TRP A 72 -3.27 -1.18 -7.95
C TRP A 72 -3.15 -2.23 -6.83
N ILE A 73 -4.14 -3.12 -6.72
CA ILE A 73 -4.03 -4.38 -5.98
C ILE A 73 -3.86 -5.51 -7.00
N TYR A 74 -2.89 -6.39 -6.78
CA TYR A 74 -2.82 -7.64 -7.54
C TYR A 74 -3.65 -8.69 -6.81
N ARG A 75 -4.66 -9.23 -7.49
CA ARG A 75 -5.56 -10.22 -6.91
C ARG A 75 -5.42 -11.56 -7.62
N VAL A 76 -5.42 -12.63 -6.84
CA VAL A 76 -5.58 -14.00 -7.30
C VAL A 76 -6.98 -14.46 -6.87
N PRO A 77 -7.99 -14.32 -7.75
CA PRO A 77 -9.37 -14.69 -7.41
C PRO A 77 -9.54 -16.21 -7.38
N CYS A 78 -10.62 -16.66 -6.73
CA CYS A 78 -11.07 -18.05 -6.78
C CYS A 78 -12.59 -18.12 -7.00
N LYS A 79 -13.13 -19.31 -7.31
CA LYS A 79 -14.54 -19.44 -7.72
C LYS A 79 -15.54 -19.22 -6.58
N ASN A 80 -15.23 -19.72 -5.37
CA ASN A 80 -16.16 -19.74 -4.24
C ASN A 80 -15.50 -19.21 -2.95
N PRO A 81 -15.02 -17.96 -2.94
CA PRO A 81 -14.17 -17.43 -1.89
C PRO A 81 -14.78 -17.55 -0.48
N THR A 82 -13.99 -18.07 0.45
CA THR A 82 -14.37 -18.19 1.86
C THR A 82 -13.73 -17.13 2.73
N CYS A 83 -12.62 -16.54 2.27
CA CYS A 83 -11.91 -15.42 2.89
C CYS A 83 -10.94 -14.77 1.89
N ILE A 84 -10.41 -13.62 2.28
CA ILE A 84 -9.35 -12.88 1.60
C ILE A 84 -8.12 -12.86 2.50
N ILE A 85 -6.94 -13.16 1.96
CA ILE A 85 -5.66 -12.93 2.63
C ILE A 85 -4.92 -11.82 1.87
N LEU A 86 -4.63 -10.74 2.59
CA LEU A 86 -3.75 -9.68 2.14
C LEU A 86 -2.30 -10.13 2.36
N CYS A 87 -1.46 -10.04 1.33
CA CYS A 87 -0.03 -10.38 1.38
C CYS A 87 0.82 -9.14 1.17
N GLU A 88 1.94 -9.05 1.90
CA GLU A 88 2.92 -8.00 1.71
C GLU A 88 3.76 -8.25 0.44
N ASN A 89 4.20 -9.49 0.23
CA ASN A 89 4.97 -9.89 -0.95
C ASN A 89 4.12 -10.59 -2.02
N ARG A 90 4.77 -11.00 -3.12
CA ARG A 90 4.12 -11.69 -4.26
C ARG A 90 4.33 -13.20 -4.27
N TYR A 91 5.17 -13.75 -3.41
CA TYR A 91 5.60 -15.15 -3.48
C TYR A 91 4.39 -16.10 -3.46
N PHE A 92 3.51 -15.97 -2.46
CA PHE A 92 2.35 -16.84 -2.33
C PHE A 92 1.32 -16.68 -3.46
N LEU A 93 1.25 -15.51 -4.10
CA LEU A 93 0.37 -15.30 -5.25
C LEU A 93 0.80 -16.12 -6.47
N THR A 94 2.04 -16.60 -6.52
CA THR A 94 2.53 -17.48 -7.60
C THR A 94 2.13 -18.94 -7.41
N LEU A 95 1.63 -19.32 -6.23
CA LEU A 95 1.26 -20.68 -5.89
C LEU A 95 -0.25 -20.92 -6.08
N ASP A 96 -0.63 -22.17 -6.31
CA ASP A 96 -2.03 -22.56 -6.53
C ASP A 96 -2.74 -23.05 -5.24
N ILE A 97 -2.05 -23.02 -4.11
CA ILE A 97 -2.49 -23.57 -2.81
C ILE A 97 -3.75 -22.87 -2.30
N ALA A 98 -3.78 -21.52 -2.34
CA ALA A 98 -4.88 -20.73 -1.82
C ALA A 98 -6.15 -20.80 -2.70
N PRO A 99 -6.07 -20.65 -4.04
CA PRO A 99 -7.25 -20.80 -4.90
C PRO A 99 -7.88 -22.20 -4.82
N LYS A 100 -7.08 -23.26 -4.65
CA LYS A 100 -7.59 -24.64 -4.46
C LYS A 100 -8.37 -24.82 -3.15
N ARG A 101 -8.13 -23.96 -2.16
CA ARG A 101 -8.84 -23.91 -0.87
C ARG A 101 -9.91 -22.83 -0.81
N ASN A 102 -10.28 -22.25 -1.95
CA ASN A 102 -11.24 -21.16 -2.04
C ASN A 102 -10.85 -19.90 -1.25
N VAL A 103 -9.56 -19.55 -1.26
CA VAL A 103 -9.06 -18.31 -0.66
C VAL A 103 -8.59 -17.37 -1.75
N GLU A 104 -8.97 -16.09 -1.68
CA GLU A 104 -8.39 -15.05 -2.54
C GLU A 104 -7.12 -14.48 -1.91
N LEU A 105 -6.08 -14.28 -2.73
CA LEU A 105 -4.86 -13.60 -2.31
C LEU A 105 -4.78 -12.22 -2.93
N TRP A 106 -4.54 -11.20 -2.12
CA TRP A 106 -4.46 -9.81 -2.53
C TRP A 106 -3.11 -9.24 -2.12
N HIS A 107 -2.23 -9.01 -3.08
CA HIS A 107 -0.97 -8.33 -2.83
C HIS A 107 -1.21 -6.83 -2.75
N VAL A 108 -1.02 -6.27 -1.54
CA VAL A 108 -1.21 -4.86 -1.22
C VAL A 108 0.12 -4.08 -1.21
N GLY A 109 1.25 -4.78 -1.08
CA GLY A 109 2.59 -4.26 -1.24
C GLY A 109 3.00 -3.33 -0.10
N GLY A 110 3.75 -3.86 0.86
CA GLY A 110 4.32 -3.13 2.00
C GLY A 110 3.47 -1.95 2.50
N ASN A 111 4.07 -0.76 2.57
CA ASN A 111 3.44 0.44 3.12
C ASN A 111 2.34 1.10 2.23
N ASN A 112 1.85 0.44 1.19
CA ASN A 112 0.91 1.04 0.24
C ASN A 112 -0.55 0.86 0.68
N THR A 113 -1.10 1.85 1.38
CA THR A 113 -2.49 1.81 1.86
C THR A 113 -3.53 2.34 0.87
N LEU A 114 -3.10 3.08 -0.15
CA LEU A 114 -3.99 3.79 -1.09
C LEU A 114 -5.03 2.89 -1.77
N PRO A 115 -4.70 1.66 -2.20
CA PRO A 115 -5.71 0.80 -2.81
C PRO A 115 -6.79 0.35 -1.84
N ILE A 116 -6.46 0.20 -0.56
CA ILE A 116 -7.39 -0.25 0.50
C ILE A 116 -8.38 0.86 0.82
N GLU A 117 -7.94 2.12 0.85
CA GLU A 117 -8.79 3.29 1.08
C GLU A 117 -9.91 3.43 0.04
N ASN A 118 -9.70 2.89 -1.15
CA ASN A 118 -10.65 2.94 -2.26
C ASN A 118 -11.52 1.67 -2.40
N LEU A 119 -11.40 0.70 -1.48
CA LEU A 119 -12.24 -0.49 -1.51
C LEU A 119 -13.67 -0.12 -1.08
N PRO A 120 -14.68 -0.34 -1.93
CA PRO A 120 -16.06 0.03 -1.60
C PRO A 120 -16.69 -0.93 -0.58
N LYS A 121 -16.30 -2.22 -0.62
CA LYS A 121 -16.82 -3.28 0.23
C LYS A 121 -15.80 -4.42 0.37
N ILE A 122 -15.88 -5.16 1.46
CA ILE A 122 -15.15 -6.40 1.72
C ILE A 122 -16.16 -7.47 2.10
N GLU A 123 -16.48 -8.38 1.18
CA GLU A 123 -17.59 -9.33 1.32
C GLU A 123 -17.25 -10.60 2.10
N TYR A 124 -15.97 -10.86 2.35
CA TYR A 124 -15.48 -12.06 3.02
C TYR A 124 -14.59 -11.69 4.20
N PRO A 125 -14.45 -12.56 5.21
CA PRO A 125 -13.46 -12.37 6.26
C PRO A 125 -12.09 -12.07 5.68
N ILE A 126 -11.41 -11.07 6.24
CA ILE A 126 -10.15 -10.56 5.70
C ILE A 126 -9.02 -10.72 6.72
N TYR A 127 -7.91 -11.24 6.22
CA TYR A 127 -6.73 -11.56 7.00
C TYR A 127 -5.50 -10.86 6.43
N TYR A 128 -4.47 -10.67 7.25
CA TYR A 128 -3.17 -10.11 6.83
C TYR A 128 -2.06 -11.12 7.10
N LEU A 129 -1.24 -11.38 6.09
CA LEU A 129 -0.02 -12.18 6.14
C LEU A 129 1.17 -11.28 5.78
N CYS A 130 2.17 -11.25 6.64
CA CYS A 130 3.37 -10.45 6.47
C CYS A 130 4.55 -11.08 7.22
N ASP A 131 5.71 -10.43 7.08
CA ASP A 131 6.86 -10.68 7.94
C ASP A 131 6.49 -10.38 9.40
N TRP A 132 6.92 -11.27 10.29
CA TRP A 132 6.88 -11.09 11.73
C TRP A 132 8.19 -10.48 12.20
N ASP A 133 8.47 -9.30 11.68
CA ASP A 133 9.54 -8.38 12.06
C ASP A 133 8.93 -7.01 12.48
N LEU A 134 9.74 -6.03 12.84
CA LEU A 134 9.21 -4.75 13.30
C LEU A 134 8.46 -3.99 12.18
N MET A 135 9.03 -3.93 10.98
CA MET A 135 8.48 -3.17 9.86
C MET A 135 7.17 -3.79 9.32
N GLY A 136 7.11 -5.11 9.16
CA GLY A 136 5.94 -5.85 8.70
C GLY A 136 4.77 -5.68 9.68
N LEU A 137 5.02 -5.77 10.98
CA LEU A 137 3.99 -5.53 12.00
C LEU A 137 3.54 -4.06 12.04
N GLN A 138 4.43 -3.10 11.87
CA GLN A 138 4.04 -1.69 11.73
C GLN A 138 3.20 -1.45 10.47
N ILE A 139 3.47 -2.16 9.37
CA ILE A 139 2.63 -2.12 8.17
C ILE A 139 1.25 -2.70 8.48
N TYR A 140 1.19 -3.86 9.14
CA TYR A 140 -0.08 -4.46 9.60
C TYR A 140 -0.94 -3.45 10.38
N GLU A 141 -0.40 -2.78 11.40
CA GLU A 141 -1.18 -1.82 12.21
C GLU A 141 -1.75 -0.68 11.35
N ARG A 142 -0.98 -0.19 10.38
CA ARG A 142 -1.46 0.83 9.43
C ARG A 142 -2.59 0.28 8.56
N ILE A 143 -2.40 -0.92 7.99
CA ILE A 143 -3.40 -1.58 7.13
C ILE A 143 -4.68 -1.87 7.92
N TYR A 144 -4.57 -2.34 9.16
CA TYR A 144 -5.67 -2.56 10.09
C TYR A 144 -6.53 -1.31 10.22
N HIS A 145 -5.94 -0.17 10.58
CA HIS A 145 -6.69 1.08 10.72
C HIS A 145 -7.39 1.51 9.43
N ARG A 146 -6.81 1.23 8.26
CA ARG A 146 -7.43 1.53 6.96
C ARG A 146 -8.61 0.63 6.65
N VAL A 147 -8.47 -0.68 6.88
CA VAL A 147 -9.56 -1.64 6.72
C VAL A 147 -10.70 -1.32 7.69
N GLU A 148 -10.39 -0.94 8.93
CA GLU A 148 -11.43 -0.64 9.92
C GLU A 148 -12.32 0.56 9.55
N MET A 149 -11.81 1.52 8.75
CA MET A 149 -12.60 2.64 8.23
C MET A 149 -13.60 2.26 7.13
N ILE A 150 -13.51 1.06 6.56
CA ILE A 150 -14.45 0.57 5.55
C ILE A 150 -15.76 0.19 6.24
N LYS A 151 -16.87 0.78 5.79
CA LYS A 151 -18.21 0.60 6.38
C LYS A 151 -18.79 -0.79 6.10
N ASP A 152 -18.78 -1.22 4.85
CA ASP A 152 -19.27 -2.53 4.42
C ASP A 152 -18.14 -3.55 4.39
N LYS A 153 -17.75 -4.03 5.57
CA LYS A 153 -16.79 -5.12 5.72
C LYS A 153 -17.38 -6.30 6.48
N ALA A 154 -17.13 -7.51 5.99
CA ALA A 154 -17.62 -8.75 6.58
C ALA A 154 -16.98 -9.07 7.93
N SER A 155 -15.75 -8.61 8.16
CA SER A 155 -15.04 -8.74 9.44
C SER A 155 -14.07 -7.58 9.64
N SER A 156 -13.62 -7.38 10.88
CA SER A 156 -12.38 -6.65 11.14
C SER A 156 -11.18 -7.41 10.56
N LEU A 157 -10.09 -6.68 10.26
CA LEU A 157 -8.85 -7.29 9.79
C LEU A 157 -8.21 -8.12 10.90
N GLN A 158 -7.77 -9.34 10.58
CA GLN A 158 -7.09 -10.24 11.51
C GLN A 158 -5.67 -10.53 11.03
N LEU A 159 -4.66 -10.33 11.89
CA LEU A 159 -3.31 -10.80 11.64
C LEU A 159 -3.26 -12.34 11.71
N LEU A 160 -2.59 -12.98 10.75
CA LEU A 160 -2.36 -14.42 10.77
C LEU A 160 -1.15 -14.76 11.63
N ASN A 161 -1.28 -15.81 12.44
CA ASN A 161 -0.16 -16.36 13.19
C ASN A 161 0.88 -16.92 12.20
N PRO A 162 2.17 -16.69 12.44
CA PRO A 162 3.22 -17.28 11.63
C PRO A 162 3.38 -18.75 12.03
N ASN A 163 3.71 -19.59 11.06
CA ASN A 163 4.11 -20.97 11.29
C ASN A 163 5.46 -21.32 10.66
N GLY A 164 6.16 -20.32 10.11
CA GLY A 164 7.53 -20.43 9.66
C GLY A 164 8.54 -20.56 10.80
N LYS A 165 9.76 -20.96 10.44
CA LYS A 165 10.87 -21.07 11.38
C LYS A 165 11.38 -19.66 11.75
N PRO A 166 11.57 -19.34 13.04
CA PRO A 166 12.27 -18.12 13.44
C PRO A 166 13.74 -18.17 13.02
N GLU A 167 14.23 -17.07 12.45
CA GLU A 167 15.64 -16.89 12.13
C GLU A 167 16.19 -15.68 12.88
N ARG A 168 17.45 -15.75 13.30
CA ARG A 168 18.12 -14.64 13.98
C ARG A 168 18.40 -13.53 13.00
N ILE A 169 18.06 -12.30 13.38
CA ILE A 169 18.16 -11.13 12.50
C ILE A 169 19.59 -10.97 11.95
N LYS A 170 20.60 -11.14 12.80
CA LYS A 170 22.03 -11.06 12.44
C LYS A 170 22.53 -12.10 11.44
N ASP A 171 21.79 -13.19 11.28
CA ASP A 171 22.18 -14.31 10.40
C ASP A 171 21.53 -14.16 9.00
N THR A 172 20.79 -13.06 8.77
CA THR A 172 20.11 -12.75 7.50
C THR A 172 20.79 -11.62 6.72
N GLU A 173 20.57 -11.56 5.41
CA GLU A 173 21.14 -10.51 4.54
C GLU A 173 20.57 -9.12 4.82
N ASP A 174 19.35 -9.03 5.38
CA ASP A 174 18.59 -7.80 5.60
C ASP A 174 18.74 -7.20 7.02
N TYR A 175 19.76 -7.63 7.76
CA TYR A 175 20.05 -7.24 9.16
C TYR A 175 19.87 -5.73 9.50
N HIS A 176 19.98 -4.84 8.53
CA HIS A 176 20.02 -3.39 8.74
C HIS A 176 18.68 -2.64 8.69
N ARG A 177 17.52 -3.28 8.47
CA ARG A 177 16.26 -2.52 8.19
C ARG A 177 15.15 -2.65 9.22
N SER A 178 15.08 -3.73 9.99
CA SER A 178 13.90 -4.06 10.83
C SER A 178 14.28 -4.58 12.23
N GLU A 179 15.23 -3.91 12.89
CA GLU A 179 15.66 -4.28 14.24
C GLU A 179 14.57 -4.01 15.29
N TRP A 180 14.41 -4.92 16.25
CA TRP A 180 13.53 -4.72 17.39
C TRP A 180 14.06 -3.60 18.30
N ASP A 181 13.22 -2.61 18.62
CA ASP A 181 13.54 -1.67 19.68
C ASP A 181 13.27 -2.31 21.05
N LYS A 182 14.34 -2.72 21.74
CA LYS A 182 14.27 -3.34 23.08
C LYS A 182 14.20 -2.31 24.21
N THR A 183 14.26 -1.02 23.89
CA THR A 183 14.17 0.06 24.89
C THR A 183 12.73 0.44 25.19
N THR A 184 11.79 0.08 24.32
CA THR A 184 10.35 0.33 24.46
C THR A 184 9.56 -0.96 24.62
N GLU A 185 8.40 -0.87 25.28
CA GLU A 185 7.50 -2.01 25.41
C GLU A 185 6.98 -2.44 24.02
N LEU A 186 7.09 -3.74 23.72
CA LEU A 186 6.74 -4.34 22.42
C LEU A 186 7.35 -3.61 21.20
N SER A 187 8.52 -2.96 21.35
CA SER A 187 9.12 -2.15 20.29
C SER A 187 8.17 -1.06 19.76
N SER A 188 7.35 -0.48 20.63
CA SER A 188 6.34 0.55 20.34
C SER A 188 5.16 0.08 19.47
N LEU A 189 4.96 -1.23 19.32
CA LEU A 189 3.76 -1.81 18.70
C LEU A 189 2.54 -1.70 19.62
N THR A 190 1.35 -1.60 19.04
CA THR A 190 0.10 -1.37 19.76
C THR A 190 -0.49 -2.68 20.28
N ALA A 191 -0.21 -3.02 21.54
CA ALA A 191 -0.56 -4.32 22.15
C ALA A 191 -2.00 -4.81 21.94
N ASN A 192 -2.99 -3.91 21.91
CA ASN A 192 -4.41 -4.28 21.77
C ASN A 192 -4.82 -4.72 20.36
N LEU A 193 -3.93 -4.63 19.37
CA LEU A 193 -4.15 -5.13 18.01
C LEU A 193 -3.78 -6.61 17.83
N TYR A 194 -3.26 -7.24 18.89
CA TYR A 194 -2.75 -8.61 18.87
C TYR A 194 -3.51 -9.48 19.89
N SER A 195 -3.70 -10.76 19.55
CA SER A 195 -4.23 -11.75 20.49
C SER A 195 -3.19 -12.11 21.56
N SER A 196 -3.60 -12.74 22.66
CA SER A 196 -2.66 -13.20 23.71
C SER A 196 -1.62 -14.20 23.18
N GLU A 197 -1.99 -15.02 22.20
CA GLU A 197 -1.06 -15.95 21.54
C GLU A 197 -0.04 -15.17 20.69
N GLN A 198 -0.51 -14.18 19.92
CA GLN A 198 0.34 -13.34 19.08
C GLN A 198 1.32 -12.50 19.91
N LEU A 199 0.86 -11.96 21.04
CA LEU A 199 1.71 -11.25 21.99
C LEU A 199 2.81 -12.17 22.56
N ALA A 200 2.50 -13.44 22.84
CA ALA A 200 3.50 -14.39 23.31
C ALA A 200 4.56 -14.69 22.23
N ILE A 201 4.15 -14.86 20.97
CA ILE A 201 5.06 -15.03 19.83
C ILE A 201 5.96 -13.79 19.68
N LEU A 202 5.35 -12.60 19.64
CA LEU A 202 6.04 -11.32 19.47
C LEU A 202 7.07 -11.07 20.59
N GLN A 203 6.67 -11.28 21.85
CA GLN A 203 7.58 -11.15 22.99
C GLN A 203 8.76 -12.11 22.91
N ASN A 204 8.53 -13.33 22.42
CA ASN A 204 9.61 -14.29 22.23
C ASN A 204 10.58 -13.82 21.13
N LEU A 205 10.08 -13.40 19.97
CA LEU A 205 10.89 -12.90 18.84
C LEU A 205 11.75 -11.68 19.23
N ILE A 206 11.15 -10.70 19.92
CA ILE A 206 11.89 -9.52 20.44
C ILE A 206 12.99 -9.96 21.40
N LYS A 207 12.69 -10.90 22.31
CA LYS A 207 13.65 -11.39 23.31
C LYS A 207 14.80 -12.16 22.67
N THR A 208 14.53 -13.01 21.69
CA THR A 208 15.53 -13.86 21.04
C THR A 208 16.26 -13.17 19.89
N ASP A 209 15.83 -11.96 19.52
CA ASP A 209 16.35 -11.20 18.38
C ASP A 209 16.17 -11.94 17.05
N GLU A 210 14.97 -12.49 16.88
CA GLU A 210 14.57 -13.31 15.76
C GLU A 210 13.37 -12.68 15.05
N TRP A 211 13.17 -13.04 13.80
CA TRP A 211 11.96 -12.75 13.03
C TRP A 211 11.48 -14.00 12.30
N ILE A 212 10.29 -13.93 11.69
CA ILE A 212 9.82 -14.96 10.77
C ILE A 212 9.40 -14.27 9.47
N GLU A 213 10.04 -14.63 8.36
CA GLU A 213 9.70 -14.11 7.03
C GLU A 213 8.37 -14.69 6.54
N GLU A 214 7.61 -13.90 5.78
CA GLU A 214 6.35 -14.25 5.15
C GLU A 214 6.54 -15.53 4.31
N GLU A 215 7.55 -15.58 3.45
CA GLU A 215 7.88 -16.73 2.60
C GLU A 215 8.25 -18.00 3.39
N GLY A 216 8.67 -17.87 4.64
CA GLY A 216 8.99 -18.98 5.53
C GLY A 216 7.76 -19.77 6.00
N ASN A 217 6.55 -19.25 5.78
CA ASN A 217 5.31 -19.86 6.24
C ASN A 217 4.78 -20.96 5.30
N ASP A 218 4.16 -21.99 5.90
CA ASP A 218 3.27 -22.91 5.18
C ASP A 218 1.86 -22.30 5.09
N ILE A 219 1.60 -21.61 3.97
CA ILE A 219 0.30 -20.98 3.70
C ILE A 219 -0.85 -22.00 3.65
N GLY A 220 -0.59 -23.25 3.24
CA GLY A 220 -1.61 -24.29 3.20
C GLY A 220 -2.12 -24.59 4.61
N ARG A 221 -1.18 -24.77 5.54
CA ARG A 221 -1.50 -25.00 6.96
C ARG A 221 -2.19 -23.79 7.59
N ILE A 222 -1.75 -22.56 7.31
CA ILE A 222 -2.43 -21.34 7.78
C ILE A 222 -3.90 -21.33 7.35
N ILE A 223 -4.17 -21.59 6.07
CA ILE A 223 -5.54 -21.63 5.55
C ILE A 223 -6.36 -22.74 6.21
N ASP A 224 -5.78 -23.92 6.40
CA ASP A 224 -6.45 -25.04 7.05
C ASP A 224 -6.79 -24.74 8.53
N GLU A 225 -6.00 -23.90 9.20
CA GLU A 225 -6.28 -23.41 10.56
C GLU A 225 -7.40 -22.37 10.59
N ILE A 226 -7.46 -21.43 9.63
CA ILE A 226 -8.59 -20.49 9.48
C ILE A 226 -9.93 -21.26 9.37
N GLY A 227 -9.94 -22.35 8.61
CA GLY A 227 -11.14 -23.17 8.40
C GLY A 227 -11.67 -23.88 9.65
N LYS A 228 -10.83 -24.08 10.68
CA LYS A 228 -11.19 -24.76 11.93
C LYS A 228 -11.80 -23.84 12.99
N VAL A 229 -11.64 -22.52 12.83
CA VAL A 229 -12.14 -21.49 13.77
C VAL A 229 -13.61 -21.12 13.49
N LYS A 230 -14.26 -21.79 12.52
CA LYS A 230 -15.68 -21.60 12.17
C LYS A 230 -16.63 -22.50 12.94
#